data_AF-A0A1S2VCN9-F1
#
_entry.id   AF-A0A1S2VCN9-F1
#
_cell.length_a   1.000
_cell.length_b   1.000
_cell.length_c   1.000
_cell.angle_alpha   90.00
_cell.angle_beta   90.00
_cell.angle_gamma   90.00
#
_symmetry.space_group_name_H-M   'P 1'
#
loop_
_entity.id
_entity.type
_entity.pdbx_description
1 polymer ?
#
loop_
_entity_poly.entity_id
_entity_poly.type
_entity_poly.pdbx_seq_one_letter_code
_entity_poly.pdbx_strand_id
1 'polypeptide(L)'
;MAVFSLKRIDAIKARQEVDELVIDGIGQLKAFEKEINEKHERYKTELEMLYVYMEFVAQGQSLNDTKFRDITPHGETVKEYEFKSKHLRIYAIKKPNGKIVLLGGLKTTQKADFKRFRSIKEQYLNAQRP
;
A
#
# COMPACT_ATOMS: atom_id res chain seq x y z
N MET A 1 9.57 2.29 -21.15
CA MET A 1 8.62 2.81 -20.13
C MET A 1 8.11 1.65 -19.33
N ALA A 2 7.93 1.82 -18.02
CA ALA A 2 7.31 0.79 -17.19
C ALA A 2 5.81 0.68 -17.53
N VAL A 3 5.29 -0.54 -17.55
CA VAL A 3 3.88 -0.83 -17.77
C VAL A 3 3.18 -0.95 -16.42
N PHE A 4 2.20 -0.08 -16.19
CA PHE A 4 1.43 -0.06 -14.95
C PHE A 4 0.05 -0.69 -15.18
N SER A 5 -0.35 -1.55 -14.24
CA SER A 5 -1.73 -2.06 -14.16
C SER A 5 -2.14 -2.23 -12.71
N LEU A 6 -3.44 -2.43 -12.47
CA LEU A 6 -3.99 -2.67 -11.14
C LEU A 6 -4.54 -4.08 -11.06
N LYS A 7 -4.33 -4.73 -9.92
CA LYS A 7 -4.91 -6.04 -9.62
C LYS A 7 -5.67 -5.99 -8.31
N ARG A 8 -6.93 -6.44 -8.33
CA ARG A 8 -7.77 -6.52 -7.13
C ARG A 8 -7.13 -7.44 -6.08
N ILE A 9 -7.15 -7.00 -4.83
CA ILE A 9 -6.75 -7.84 -3.69
C ILE A 9 -8.00 -8.57 -3.19
N ASP A 10 -8.23 -9.78 -3.67
CA ASP A 10 -9.45 -10.58 -3.36
C ASP A 10 -9.55 -10.98 -1.89
N ALA A 11 -8.44 -10.97 -1.16
CA ALA A 11 -8.40 -11.22 0.27
C ALA A 11 -9.13 -10.13 1.09
N ILE A 12 -9.33 -8.93 0.53
CA ILE A 12 -10.02 -7.82 1.21
C ILE A 12 -11.46 -7.74 0.72
N LYS A 13 -12.39 -8.22 1.54
CA LYS A 13 -13.83 -8.27 1.22
C LYS A 13 -14.56 -7.09 1.86
N ALA A 14 -14.42 -5.93 1.23
CA ALA A 14 -14.95 -4.67 1.76
C ALA A 14 -15.72 -3.85 0.73
N ARG A 15 -16.45 -2.84 1.23
CA ARG A 15 -17.22 -1.88 0.42
C ARG A 15 -16.36 -1.08 -0.56
N GLN A 16 -15.20 -0.60 -0.10
CA GLN A 16 -14.21 0.06 -0.96
C GLN A 16 -13.27 -0.97 -1.58
N GLU A 17 -12.87 -0.72 -2.81
CA GLU A 17 -11.90 -1.54 -3.52
C GLU A 17 -10.47 -1.27 -3.03
N VAL A 18 -9.73 -2.34 -2.80
CA VAL A 18 -8.29 -2.29 -2.55
C VAL A 18 -7.61 -3.12 -3.63
N ASP A 19 -6.74 -2.46 -4.39
CA ASP A 19 -5.93 -3.07 -5.44
C ASP A 19 -4.46 -2.98 -5.07
N GLU A 20 -3.64 -3.89 -5.60
CA GLU A 20 -2.20 -3.71 -5.67
C GLU A 20 -1.80 -3.12 -7.02
N LEU A 21 -0.76 -2.28 -7.01
CA LEU A 21 -0.08 -1.85 -8.22
C LEU A 21 0.75 -3.01 -8.78
N VAL A 22 0.66 -3.21 -10.07
CA VAL A 22 1.47 -4.14 -10.84
C VAL A 22 2.35 -3.33 -11.79
N ILE A 23 3.66 -3.52 -11.69
CA ILE A 23 4.68 -2.84 -12.52
C ILE A 23 5.40 -3.90 -13.33
N ASP A 24 5.34 -3.82 -14.65
CA ASP A 24 5.97 -4.77 -15.57
C ASP A 24 5.61 -6.23 -15.25
N GLY A 25 4.34 -6.47 -14.91
CA GLY A 25 3.80 -7.79 -14.53
C GLY A 25 4.06 -8.21 -13.07
N ILE A 26 4.77 -7.39 -12.28
CA ILE A 26 5.11 -7.69 -10.88
C ILE A 26 4.18 -6.92 -9.92
N GLY A 27 3.33 -7.66 -9.20
CA GLY A 27 2.49 -7.12 -8.13
C GLY A 27 3.33 -6.69 -6.92
N GLN A 28 3.27 -5.42 -6.55
CA GLN A 28 4.14 -4.86 -5.53
C GLN A 28 3.81 -5.36 -4.11
N LEU A 29 2.53 -5.62 -3.82
CA LEU A 29 2.14 -6.20 -2.53
C LEU A 29 2.53 -7.67 -2.48
N LYS A 30 2.23 -8.44 -3.52
CA LYS A 30 2.62 -9.87 -3.60
C LYS A 30 4.13 -10.08 -3.53
N ALA A 31 4.92 -9.23 -4.16
CA ALA A 31 6.39 -9.29 -4.07
C ALA A 31 6.86 -9.07 -2.62
N PHE A 32 6.24 -8.13 -1.91
CA PHE A 32 6.51 -7.90 -0.50
C PHE A 32 6.05 -9.07 0.39
N GLU A 33 4.86 -9.63 0.16
CA GLU A 33 4.39 -10.83 0.87
C GLU A 33 5.39 -11.99 0.73
N LYS A 34 5.88 -12.22 -0.50
CA LYS A 34 6.90 -13.24 -0.79
C LYS A 34 8.19 -12.97 -0.01
N GLU A 35 8.68 -11.73 -0.01
CA GLU A 35 9.86 -11.34 0.77
C GLU A 35 9.67 -11.61 2.27
N ILE A 36 8.52 -11.25 2.84
CA ILE A 36 8.22 -11.51 4.25
C ILE A 36 8.21 -13.00 4.53
N ASN A 37 7.54 -13.80 3.70
CA ASN A 37 7.46 -15.25 3.91
C ASN A 37 8.83 -15.95 3.76
N GLU A 38 9.71 -15.47 2.87
CA GLU A 38 11.00 -16.11 2.59
C GLU A 38 12.14 -15.64 3.50
N LYS A 39 12.16 -14.34 3.86
CA LYS A 39 13.29 -13.71 4.56
C LYS A 39 12.97 -13.22 5.97
N HIS A 40 11.69 -13.01 6.25
CA HIS A 40 11.24 -12.40 7.50
C HIS A 40 10.01 -13.10 8.09
N GLU A 41 10.00 -14.43 8.06
CA GLU A 41 8.85 -15.26 8.44
C GLU A 41 8.26 -14.89 9.82
N ARG A 42 9.11 -14.46 10.76
CA ARG A 42 8.72 -13.93 12.08
C ARG A 42 7.74 -12.75 12.04
N TYR A 43 7.59 -12.05 10.92
CA TYR A 43 6.66 -10.94 10.73
C TYR A 43 5.36 -11.34 10.02
N LYS A 44 5.13 -12.63 9.77
CA LYS A 44 3.92 -13.11 9.07
C LYS A 44 2.62 -12.68 9.75
N THR A 45 2.53 -12.79 11.08
CA THR A 45 1.35 -12.30 11.82
C THR A 45 1.20 -10.78 11.71
N GLU A 46 2.29 -10.03 11.56
CA GLU A 46 2.20 -8.58 11.34
C GLU A 46 1.64 -8.26 9.96
N LEU A 47 1.99 -9.06 8.95
CA LEU A 47 1.45 -8.97 7.59
C LEU A 47 -0.05 -9.27 7.58
N GLU A 48 -0.49 -10.35 8.23
CA GLU A 48 -1.91 -10.69 8.38
C GLU A 48 -2.70 -9.54 9.03
N MET A 49 -2.16 -8.93 10.09
CA MET A 49 -2.78 -7.77 10.72
C MET A 49 -2.90 -6.55 9.79
N LEU A 50 -1.96 -6.37 8.85
CA LEU A 50 -2.09 -5.30 7.86
C LEU A 50 -3.28 -5.55 6.91
N TYR A 51 -3.57 -6.79 6.53
CA TYR A 51 -4.79 -7.10 5.75
C TYR A 51 -6.05 -6.77 6.53
N VAL A 52 -6.10 -7.15 7.81
CA VAL A 52 -7.22 -6.80 8.70
C VAL A 52 -7.41 -5.27 8.76
N TYR A 53 -6.33 -4.50 8.87
CA TYR A 53 -6.41 -3.03 8.90
C TYR A 53 -6.86 -2.45 7.56
N MET A 54 -6.37 -2.99 6.44
CA MET A 54 -6.83 -2.58 5.11
C MET A 54 -8.32 -2.87 4.93
N GLU A 55 -8.80 -4.02 5.38
CA GLU A 55 -10.21 -4.39 5.31
C GLU A 55 -11.09 -3.50 6.18
N PHE A 56 -10.72 -3.23 7.44
CA PHE A 56 -11.45 -2.30 8.31
C PHE A 56 -11.56 -0.90 7.70
N VAL A 57 -10.46 -0.35 7.19
CA VAL A 57 -10.45 0.96 6.55
C VAL A 57 -11.27 0.95 5.26
N ALA A 58 -11.23 -0.13 4.49
CA ALA A 58 -12.03 -0.28 3.28
C ALA A 58 -13.53 -0.44 3.58
N GLN A 59 -13.88 -0.97 4.76
CA GLN A 59 -15.26 -1.02 5.26
C GLN A 59 -15.77 0.35 5.75
N GLY A 60 -14.89 1.35 5.83
CA GLY A 60 -15.21 2.70 6.31
C GLY A 60 -15.00 2.89 7.81
N GLN A 61 -14.31 1.97 8.48
CA GLN A 61 -13.97 2.12 9.89
C GLN A 61 -12.74 3.03 10.06
N SER A 62 -12.76 3.82 11.12
CA SER A 62 -11.59 4.60 11.54
C SER A 62 -10.64 3.75 12.37
N LEU A 63 -9.35 3.89 12.08
CA LEU A 63 -8.29 3.33 12.91
C LEU A 63 -7.46 4.47 13.50
N ASN A 64 -6.84 4.21 14.64
CA ASN A 64 -5.95 5.18 15.25
C ASN A 64 -4.66 5.36 14.43
N ASP A 65 -4.01 6.50 14.65
CA ASP A 65 -2.78 6.89 13.95
C ASP A 65 -1.63 5.91 14.12
N THR A 66 -1.68 5.01 15.11
CA THR A 66 -0.65 3.97 15.27
C THR A 66 -0.83 2.79 14.31
N LYS A 67 -2.01 2.62 13.71
CA LYS A 67 -2.37 1.56 12.75
C LYS A 67 -2.58 2.07 11.32
N PHE A 68 -3.17 3.25 11.17
CA PHE A 68 -3.45 3.86 9.87
C PHE A 68 -3.25 5.37 9.95
N ARG A 69 -2.52 5.96 9.02
CA ARG A 69 -2.21 7.39 9.03
C ARG A 69 -2.33 8.01 7.64
N ASP A 70 -2.92 9.20 7.56
CA ASP A 70 -2.79 10.09 6.40
C ASP A 70 -1.39 10.73 6.44
N ILE A 71 -0.61 10.44 5.40
CA ILE A 71 0.78 10.88 5.22
C ILE A 71 0.92 11.85 4.04
N THR A 72 -0.22 12.37 3.54
CA THR A 72 -0.28 13.28 2.39
C THR A 72 0.49 14.57 2.68
N PRO A 73 1.50 14.91 1.87
CA PRO A 73 2.14 16.21 1.95
C PRO A 73 1.15 17.37 1.77
N HIS A 74 1.47 18.52 2.34
CA HIS A 74 0.70 19.73 2.08
C HIS A 74 0.73 20.07 0.58
N GLY A 75 -0.43 20.40 0.01
CA GLY A 75 -0.58 20.73 -1.41
C GLY A 75 -0.80 19.54 -2.36
N GLU A 76 -0.63 18.30 -1.89
CA GLU A 76 -0.89 17.11 -2.71
C GLU A 76 -2.39 16.83 -2.84
N THR A 77 -2.85 16.60 -4.08
CA THR A 77 -4.26 16.33 -4.39
C THR A 77 -4.64 14.87 -4.18
N VAL A 78 -3.70 13.96 -4.44
CA VAL A 78 -3.90 12.52 -4.24
C VAL A 78 -3.50 12.15 -2.83
N LYS A 79 -4.48 11.72 -2.03
CA LYS A 79 -4.24 11.29 -0.65
C LYS A 79 -3.30 10.08 -0.58
N GLU A 80 -2.33 10.17 0.31
CA GLU A 80 -1.34 9.14 0.65
C GLU A 80 -1.65 8.56 2.04
N TYR A 81 -1.53 7.24 2.18
CA TYR A 81 -1.82 6.54 3.43
C TYR A 81 -0.73 5.55 3.81
N GLU A 82 -0.57 5.37 5.10
CA GLU A 82 0.33 4.38 5.70
C GLU A 82 -0.46 3.45 6.63
N PHE A 83 -0.41 2.14 6.34
CA PHE A 83 -0.84 1.08 7.26
C PHE A 83 0.37 0.57 8.04
N LYS A 84 0.18 0.31 9.33
CA LYS A 84 1.26 -0.02 10.27
C LYS A 84 0.93 -1.21 11.13
N SER A 85 1.86 -2.14 11.19
CA SER A 85 1.84 -3.23 12.16
C SER A 85 3.27 -3.45 12.63
N LYS A 86 3.57 -3.06 13.87
CA LYS A 86 4.92 -3.10 14.50
C LYS A 86 6.06 -2.76 13.53
N HIS A 87 6.69 -3.75 12.90
CA HIS A 87 7.85 -3.63 12.01
C HIS A 87 7.47 -3.41 10.54
N LEU A 88 6.27 -3.74 10.11
CA LEU A 88 5.84 -3.66 8.72
C LEU A 88 5.05 -2.39 8.41
N ARG A 89 5.20 -1.90 7.17
CA ARG A 89 4.49 -0.75 6.60
C ARG A 89 3.92 -1.10 5.23
N ILE A 90 2.70 -0.65 4.95
CA ILE A 90 2.12 -0.66 3.61
C ILE A 90 1.71 0.76 3.25
N TYR A 91 2.14 1.23 2.09
CA TYR A 91 1.86 2.55 1.57
C TYR A 91 0.87 2.47 0.42
N ALA A 92 -0.17 3.30 0.50
CA ALA A 92 -1.27 3.30 -0.45
C ALA A 92 -1.68 4.72 -0.85
N ILE A 93 -2.34 4.86 -1.99
CA ILE A 93 -2.96 6.11 -2.42
C ILE A 93 -4.47 5.97 -2.58
N LYS A 94 -5.20 7.07 -2.49
CA LYS A 94 -6.64 7.12 -2.78
C LYS A 94 -6.90 6.94 -4.29
N LYS A 95 -7.91 6.12 -4.61
CA LYS A 95 -8.61 6.10 -5.91
C LYS A 95 -10.10 6.38 -5.71
N PRO A 96 -10.89 6.69 -6.76
CA PRO A 96 -12.31 7.04 -6.62
C PRO A 96 -13.10 6.08 -5.72
N ASN A 97 -13.06 4.77 -6.01
CA ASN A 97 -13.77 3.74 -5.25
C ASN A 97 -12.92 2.99 -4.20
N GLY A 98 -11.81 3.57 -3.73
CA GLY A 98 -11.03 2.93 -2.67
C GLY A 98 -9.56 3.31 -2.65
N LYS A 99 -8.66 2.32 -2.62
CA LYS A 99 -7.21 2.54 -2.46
C LYS A 99 -6.38 1.64 -3.38
N ILE A 100 -5.18 2.09 -3.71
CA ILE A 100 -4.18 1.31 -4.45
C ILE A 100 -2.95 1.18 -3.54
N VAL A 101 -2.49 -0.04 -3.31
CA VAL A 101 -1.25 -0.35 -2.58
C VAL A 101 -0.08 -0.29 -3.55
N LEU A 102 0.91 0.56 -3.23
CA LEU A 102 2.05 0.83 -4.12
C LEU A 102 3.33 0.18 -3.63
N LEU A 103 3.48 0.00 -2.31
CA LEU A 103 4.71 -0.45 -1.71
C LEU A 103 4.45 -1.07 -0.33
N GLY A 104 5.11 -2.19 -0.04
CA GLY A 104 5.35 -2.67 1.32
C GLY A 104 6.80 -2.47 1.72
N GLY A 105 7.08 -2.32 3.02
CA GLY A 105 8.43 -2.13 3.52
C GLY A 105 8.55 -2.31 5.03
N LEU A 106 9.78 -2.18 5.54
CA LEU A 106 10.09 -2.26 6.96
C LEU A 106 10.13 -0.86 7.59
N LYS A 107 9.79 -0.78 8.87
CA LYS A 107 9.90 0.46 9.66
C LYS A 107 11.33 1.01 9.64
N THR A 108 12.33 0.14 9.61
CA THR A 108 13.75 0.51 9.58
C THR A 108 14.15 1.20 8.27
N THR A 109 13.48 0.89 7.16
CA THR A 109 13.73 1.44 5.82
C THR A 109 12.78 2.57 5.45
N GLN A 110 11.86 2.95 6.34
CA GLN A 110 10.75 3.88 6.10
C GLN A 110 11.16 5.19 5.39
N LYS A 111 12.31 5.79 5.76
CA LYS A 111 12.78 7.03 5.09
C LYS A 111 13.08 6.81 3.60
N ALA A 112 13.68 5.67 3.24
CA ALA A 112 13.93 5.31 1.85
C ALA A 112 12.62 4.91 1.15
N ASP A 113 11.76 4.18 1.86
CA ASP A 113 10.46 3.74 1.32
C ASP A 113 9.57 4.93 0.97
N PHE A 114 9.55 6.01 1.75
CA PHE A 114 8.81 7.23 1.39
C PHE A 114 9.26 7.82 0.05
N LYS A 115 10.59 7.87 -0.19
CA LYS A 115 11.11 8.38 -1.47
C LYS A 115 10.69 7.48 -2.63
N ARG A 116 10.81 6.16 -2.44
CA ARG A 116 10.42 5.17 -3.45
C ARG A 116 8.92 5.21 -3.73
N PHE A 117 8.10 5.22 -2.68
CA PHE A 117 6.65 5.30 -2.76
C PHE A 117 6.19 6.51 -3.57
N ARG A 118 6.73 7.70 -3.27
CA ARG A 118 6.35 8.93 -4.00
C ARG A 118 6.83 8.92 -5.44
N SER A 119 8.03 8.41 -5.70
CA SER A 119 8.51 8.22 -7.08
C SER A 119 7.61 7.27 -7.88
N ILE A 120 7.19 6.14 -7.30
CA ILE A 120 6.25 5.20 -7.94
C ILE A 120 4.90 5.86 -8.17
N LYS A 121 4.37 6.60 -7.17
CA LYS A 121 3.12 7.36 -7.30
C LYS A 121 3.17 8.32 -8.49
N GLU A 122 4.22 9.13 -8.58
CA GLU A 122 4.38 10.11 -9.67
C GLU A 122 4.46 9.42 -11.04
N GLN A 123 5.26 8.35 -11.16
CA GLN A 123 5.37 7.57 -12.39
C GLN A 123 4.02 6.97 -12.81
N TYR A 124 3.30 6.36 -11.87
CA TYR A 124 1.98 5.79 -12.10
C TYR A 124 1.00 6.88 -12.57
N LEU A 125 0.89 7.99 -11.83
CA LEU A 125 -0.05 9.07 -12.16
C LEU A 125 0.27 9.71 -13.52
N ASN A 126 1.55 9.87 -13.86
CA ASN A 126 1.96 10.39 -15.17
C ASN A 126 1.61 9.43 -16.30
N ALA A 127 1.75 8.12 -16.09
CA ALA A 127 1.38 7.11 -17.07
C ALA A 127 -0.15 6.99 -17.28
N GLN A 128 -0.96 7.48 -16.35
CA GLN A 128 -2.43 7.53 -16.48
C GLN A 128 -2.94 8.84 -17.09
N ARG A 129 -2.07 9.83 -17.31
CA ARG A 129 -2.47 11.07 -17.99
C ARG A 129 -2.57 10.80 -19.50
N PRO A 130 -3.65 11.26 -20.15
CA PRO A 130 -3.80 11.16 -21.59
C PRO A 130 -2.73 11.95 -22.35
#